data_AF-A0A1V2IP52-F1
#
_entry.id   AF-A0A1V2IP52-F1
#
_cell.length_a   1.000
_cell.length_b   1.000
_cell.length_c   1.000
_cell.angle_alpha   90.00
_cell.angle_beta   90.00
_cell.angle_gamma   90.00
#
_symmetry.space_group_name_H-M   'P 1'
#
loop_
_entity.id
_entity.type
_entity.pdbx_description
1 polymer ?
#
loop_
_entity_poly.entity_id
_entity_poly.type
_entity_poly.pdbx_seq_one_letter_code
_entity_poly.pdbx_strand_id
1 'polypeptide(L)'
;MEKVLAYDSNNEDPNGENPTLDDVAEVAYEFVGADGRTIGTTKGYGRMLYQRPDGGFVAYFSEEIKLQDGNVIRTGGLVDDSRLTAGEQATINAVGVAGPFRGAVGFRQFRPVVPHKEYQSNIVLYRR
;
A
#
# COMPACT_ATOMS: atom_id res chain seq x y z
N MET A 1 0.24 8.86 8.90
CA MET A 1 -0.82 7.84 9.03
C MET A 1 -1.59 7.79 7.71
N GLU A 2 -2.17 6.66 7.37
CA GLU A 2 -3.06 6.51 6.21
C GLU A 2 -4.47 6.16 6.68
N LYS A 3 -5.46 6.80 6.08
CA LYS A 3 -6.88 6.48 6.26
C LYS A 3 -7.43 5.89 4.97
N VAL A 4 -8.17 4.79 5.08
CA VAL A 4 -8.86 4.18 3.93
C VAL A 4 -10.07 5.02 3.53
N LEU A 5 -10.07 5.48 2.29
CA LEU A 5 -11.17 6.21 1.66
C LEU A 5 -12.11 5.27 0.91
N ALA A 6 -11.53 4.29 0.23
CA ALA A 6 -12.26 3.26 -0.50
C ALA A 6 -11.47 1.95 -0.49
N TYR A 7 -12.20 0.85 -0.41
CA TYR A 7 -11.70 -0.51 -0.55
C TYR A 7 -12.78 -1.28 -1.31
N ASP A 8 -12.46 -1.70 -2.52
CA ASP A 8 -13.34 -2.50 -3.38
C ASP A 8 -12.62 -3.81 -3.71
N SER A 9 -13.25 -4.94 -3.39
CA SER A 9 -12.67 -6.27 -3.47
C SER A 9 -13.69 -7.22 -4.08
N ASN A 10 -13.24 -8.15 -4.91
CA ASN A 10 -14.10 -9.23 -5.40
C ASN A 10 -14.29 -10.35 -4.36
N ASN A 11 -13.55 -10.31 -3.26
CA ASN A 11 -13.75 -11.20 -2.11
C ASN A 11 -14.70 -10.53 -1.10
N GLU A 12 -15.80 -11.21 -0.78
CA GLU A 12 -16.81 -10.77 0.19
C GLU A 12 -16.33 -10.86 1.64
N ASP A 13 -15.13 -11.39 1.90
CA ASP A 13 -14.49 -11.39 3.22
C ASP A 13 -13.78 -10.04 3.49
N PRO A 14 -14.38 -9.13 4.26
CA PRO A 14 -13.82 -7.82 4.50
C PRO A 14 -12.67 -7.85 5.52
N ASN A 15 -12.37 -9.00 6.14
CA ASN A 15 -11.30 -9.14 7.13
C ASN A 15 -10.07 -9.84 6.54
N GLY A 16 -10.18 -10.42 5.34
CA GLY A 16 -9.10 -11.18 4.70
C GLY A 16 -8.79 -12.51 5.41
N GLU A 17 -9.77 -13.10 6.10
CA GLU A 17 -9.61 -14.38 6.81
C GLU A 17 -9.62 -15.58 5.86
N ASN A 18 -10.22 -15.43 4.67
CA ASN A 18 -10.41 -16.47 3.66
C ASN A 18 -9.90 -16.00 2.29
N PRO A 19 -8.58 -15.76 2.13
CA PRO A 19 -8.02 -15.31 0.87
C PRO A 19 -8.06 -16.41 -0.21
N THR A 20 -8.22 -16.01 -1.46
CA THR A 20 -8.16 -16.90 -2.64
C THR A 20 -7.20 -16.37 -3.70
N LEU A 21 -6.80 -17.23 -4.65
CA LEU A 21 -5.92 -16.82 -5.75
C LEU A 21 -6.61 -15.91 -6.78
N ASP A 22 -7.93 -15.83 -6.76
CA ASP A 22 -8.70 -14.97 -7.65
C ASP A 22 -8.92 -13.58 -7.05
N ASP A 23 -8.46 -13.34 -5.81
CA ASP A 23 -8.68 -12.10 -5.09
C ASP A 23 -7.93 -10.93 -5.74
N VAL A 24 -8.70 -9.85 -5.97
CA VAL A 24 -8.22 -8.56 -6.43
C VAL A 24 -8.87 -7.47 -5.60
N ALA A 25 -8.13 -6.38 -5.36
CA ALA A 25 -8.66 -5.23 -4.64
C ALA A 25 -8.17 -3.92 -5.24
N GLU A 26 -9.09 -2.95 -5.34
CA GLU A 26 -8.79 -1.54 -5.57
C GLU A 26 -8.91 -0.77 -4.26
N VAL A 27 -7.93 0.10 -4.00
CA VAL A 27 -7.85 0.85 -2.75
C VAL A 27 -7.60 2.32 -3.01
N ALA A 28 -8.15 3.17 -2.15
CA ALA A 28 -7.79 4.58 -2.08
C ALA A 28 -7.50 4.97 -0.64
N TYR A 29 -6.39 5.69 -0.43
CA TYR A 29 -6.01 6.20 0.88
C TYR A 29 -5.83 7.72 0.88
N GLU A 30 -6.03 8.30 2.05
CA GLU A 30 -5.56 9.64 2.40
C GLU A 30 -4.34 9.54 3.31
N PHE A 31 -3.27 10.26 2.99
CA PHE A 31 -2.12 10.40 3.88
C PHE A 31 -2.32 11.59 4.80
N VAL A 32 -2.19 11.36 6.09
CA VAL A 32 -2.30 12.36 7.15
C VAL A 32 -0.95 12.54 7.83
N GLY A 33 -0.47 13.79 7.84
CA GLY A 33 0.76 14.21 8.49
C GLY A 33 0.65 14.24 10.03
N ALA A 34 1.77 14.49 10.69
CA ALA A 34 1.82 14.55 12.16
C ALA A 34 0.99 15.70 12.77
N ASP A 35 0.71 16.75 11.99
CA ASP A 35 -0.13 17.88 12.36
C ASP A 35 -1.63 17.61 12.14
N GLY A 36 -2.00 16.40 11.72
CA GLY A 36 -3.37 16.00 11.43
C GLY A 36 -3.90 16.48 10.08
N ARG A 37 -3.09 17.15 9.25
CA ARG A 37 -3.50 17.59 7.92
C ARG A 37 -3.27 16.51 6.88
N THR A 38 -4.13 16.49 5.88
CA THR A 38 -3.91 15.72 4.65
C THR A 38 -2.65 16.21 3.95
N ILE A 39 -1.76 15.29 3.60
CA ILE A 39 -0.52 15.58 2.85
C ILE A 39 -0.50 14.93 1.47
N GLY A 40 -1.47 14.06 1.17
CA GLY A 40 -1.59 13.43 -0.14
C GLY A 40 -2.70 12.37 -0.20
N THR A 41 -2.89 11.82 -1.39
CA THR A 41 -3.82 10.72 -1.66
C THR A 41 -3.16 9.66 -2.53
N THR A 42 -3.75 8.48 -2.59
CA THR A 42 -3.27 7.40 -3.43
C THR A 42 -4.42 6.56 -3.97
N LYS A 43 -4.15 5.91 -5.10
CA LYS A 43 -4.98 4.84 -5.65
C LYS A 43 -4.08 3.64 -5.91
N GLY A 44 -4.48 2.49 -5.41
CA GLY A 44 -3.74 1.25 -5.51
C GLY A 44 -4.59 0.10 -6.05
N TYR A 45 -3.88 -0.92 -6.51
CA TYR A 45 -4.43 -2.20 -6.96
C TYR A 45 -3.57 -3.34 -6.41
N GLY A 46 -4.25 -4.32 -5.82
CA GLY A 46 -3.67 -5.56 -5.31
C GLY A 46 -4.25 -6.78 -6.01
N ARG A 47 -3.43 -7.81 -6.20
CA ARG A 47 -3.87 -9.11 -6.72
C ARG A 47 -3.09 -10.24 -6.07
N MET A 48 -3.79 -11.28 -5.60
CA MET A 48 -3.15 -12.51 -5.15
C MET A 48 -2.48 -13.23 -6.33
N LEU A 49 -1.24 -13.68 -6.12
CA LEU A 49 -0.45 -14.31 -7.18
C LEU A 49 -0.25 -15.80 -6.95
N TYR A 50 0.13 -16.19 -5.73
CA TYR A 50 0.38 -17.58 -5.40
C TYR A 50 0.27 -17.83 -3.90
N GLN A 51 0.10 -19.10 -3.56
CA GLN A 51 0.14 -19.61 -2.21
C GLN A 51 1.48 -20.30 -1.95
N ARG A 52 2.12 -19.97 -0.84
CA ARG A 52 3.38 -20.58 -0.37
C ARG A 52 3.09 -21.99 0.19
N PRO A 53 4.11 -22.86 0.31
CA PRO A 53 3.94 -24.22 0.86
C PRO A 53 3.37 -24.28 2.29
N ASP A 54 3.54 -23.21 3.07
CA ASP A 54 2.99 -23.09 4.42
C ASP A 54 1.54 -22.58 4.45
N GLY A 55 0.91 -22.42 3.28
CA GLY A 55 -0.46 -21.95 3.12
C GLY A 55 -0.60 -20.42 3.05
N GLY A 56 0.46 -19.64 3.27
CA GLY A 56 0.39 -18.19 3.23
C GLY A 56 0.32 -17.63 1.81
N PHE A 57 -0.42 -16.54 1.61
CA PHE A 57 -0.62 -15.92 0.30
C PHE A 57 0.36 -14.80 0.03
N VAL A 58 0.76 -14.66 -1.23
CA VAL A 58 1.58 -13.55 -1.72
C VAL A 58 0.82 -12.81 -2.80
N ALA A 59 0.71 -11.49 -2.62
CA ALA A 59 0.09 -10.56 -3.55
C ALA A 59 1.16 -9.74 -4.28
N TYR A 60 0.80 -9.23 -5.46
CA TYR A 60 1.43 -8.02 -6.00
C TYR A 60 0.56 -6.82 -5.66
N PHE A 61 1.15 -5.79 -5.09
CA PHE A 61 0.49 -4.53 -4.78
C PHE A 61 1.23 -3.37 -5.44
N SER A 62 0.49 -2.44 -6.02
CA SER A 62 1.04 -1.23 -6.62
C SER A 62 0.10 -0.05 -6.45
N GLU A 63 0.66 1.16 -6.41
CA GLU A 63 -0.12 2.37 -6.24
C GLU A 63 0.54 3.61 -6.85
N GLU A 64 -0.26 4.64 -7.13
CA GLU A 64 0.19 5.98 -7.46
C GLU A 64 -0.21 6.94 -6.34
N ILE A 65 0.80 7.49 -5.67
CA ILE A 65 0.67 8.42 -4.55
C ILE A 65 0.90 9.84 -5.06
N LYS A 66 -0.02 10.75 -4.76
CA LYS A 66 0.04 12.18 -5.09
C LYS A 66 0.12 12.99 -3.81
N LEU A 67 1.24 13.66 -3.60
CA LEU A 67 1.47 14.53 -2.45
C LEU A 67 1.12 15.98 -2.80
N GLN A 68 0.70 16.75 -1.78
CA GLN A 68 0.29 18.15 -1.96
C GLN A 68 1.43 19.09 -2.34
N ASP A 69 2.67 18.69 -2.10
CA ASP A 69 3.89 19.41 -2.52
C ASP A 69 4.22 19.21 -4.01
N GLY A 70 3.34 18.53 -4.76
CA GLY A 70 3.48 18.27 -6.18
C GLY A 70 4.28 17.01 -6.53
N ASN A 71 4.77 16.25 -5.53
CA ASN A 71 5.40 14.96 -5.78
C ASN A 71 4.36 13.92 -6.20
N VAL A 72 4.71 13.13 -7.22
CA VAL A 72 3.97 11.91 -7.59
C VAL A 72 4.93 10.74 -7.50
N ILE A 73 4.52 9.71 -6.77
CA ILE A 73 5.33 8.54 -6.44
C ILE A 73 4.57 7.31 -6.92
N ARG A 74 5.25 6.44 -7.67
CA ARG A 74 4.71 5.12 -8.03
C ARG A 74 5.40 4.05 -7.22
N THR A 75 4.63 3.13 -6.67
CA THR A 75 5.16 2.02 -5.89
C THR A 75 4.64 0.70 -6.45
N GLY A 76 5.38 -0.37 -6.20
CA GLY A 76 5.03 -1.69 -6.69
C GLY A 76 5.93 -2.77 -6.11
N GLY A 77 5.36 -3.90 -5.72
CA GLY A 77 6.12 -5.03 -5.23
C GLY A 77 5.28 -6.19 -4.75
N LEU A 78 5.98 -7.27 -4.38
CA LEU A 78 5.37 -8.42 -3.73
C LEU A 78 5.13 -8.11 -2.25
N VAL A 79 3.98 -8.53 -1.76
CA VAL A 79 3.55 -8.41 -0.37
C VAL A 79 3.17 -9.80 0.13
N ASP A 80 3.70 -10.18 1.28
CA ASP A 80 3.21 -11.35 2.01
C ASP A 80 1.90 -10.95 2.69
N ASP A 81 0.78 -11.35 2.09
CA ASP A 81 -0.55 -10.94 2.51
C ASP A 81 -0.87 -11.49 3.90
N SER A 82 -0.53 -12.76 4.15
CA SER A 82 -0.77 -13.40 5.45
C SER A 82 -0.04 -12.68 6.58
N ARG A 83 1.21 -12.26 6.35
CA ARG A 83 1.96 -11.47 7.34
C ARG A 83 1.41 -10.05 7.49
N LEU A 84 1.03 -9.40 6.39
CA LEU A 84 0.44 -8.06 6.44
C LEU A 84 -0.88 -8.06 7.23
N THR A 85 -1.78 -9.01 6.96
CA THR A 85 -3.05 -9.20 7.68
C THR A 85 -2.82 -9.48 9.16
N ALA A 86 -1.73 -10.18 9.52
CA ALA A 86 -1.30 -10.38 10.90
C ALA A 86 -0.71 -9.12 11.58
N GLY A 87 -0.63 -7.98 10.88
CA GLY A 87 -0.14 -6.72 11.42
C GLY A 87 1.34 -6.43 11.17
N GLU A 88 2.03 -7.30 10.43
CA GLU A 88 3.44 -7.07 10.07
C GLU A 88 3.60 -6.00 8.99
N GLN A 89 4.82 -5.49 8.88
CA GLN A 89 5.16 -4.43 7.94
C GLN A 89 5.56 -5.00 6.56
N ALA A 90 4.87 -4.54 5.52
CA ALA A 90 5.28 -4.72 4.14
C ALA A 90 6.26 -3.62 3.71
N THR A 91 7.18 -3.96 2.79
CA THR A 91 8.10 -3.00 2.15
C THR A 91 8.14 -3.28 0.66
N ILE A 92 7.81 -2.28 -0.16
CA ILE A 92 7.84 -2.34 -1.62
C ILE A 92 8.66 -1.18 -2.19
N ASN A 93 9.06 -1.29 -3.46
CA ASN A 93 9.84 -0.25 -4.12
C ASN A 93 8.99 1.00 -4.38
N ALA A 94 9.63 2.17 -4.34
CA ALA A 94 9.03 3.46 -4.62
C ALA A 94 9.90 4.28 -5.58
N VAL A 95 9.28 4.96 -6.54
CA VAL A 95 9.94 5.81 -7.53
C VAL A 95 9.20 7.13 -7.63
N GLY A 96 9.91 8.25 -7.44
CA GLY A 96 9.38 9.58 -7.70
C GLY A 96 9.30 9.82 -9.21
N VAL A 97 8.10 10.01 -9.75
CA VAL A 97 7.85 10.17 -11.20
C VAL A 97 7.51 11.60 -11.61
N ALA A 98 7.09 12.45 -10.66
CA ALA A 98 6.90 13.88 -10.87
C ALA A 98 7.20 14.68 -9.58
N GLY A 99 7.29 16.01 -9.73
CA GLY A 99 7.61 16.92 -8.63
C GLY A 99 9.10 16.99 -8.27
N PRO A 100 9.45 17.64 -7.15
CA PRO A 100 10.82 17.81 -6.67
C PRO A 100 11.64 16.50 -6.56
N PHE A 101 10.99 15.39 -6.24
CA PHE A 101 11.61 14.06 -6.12
C PHE A 101 11.59 13.25 -7.41
N ARG A 102 11.31 13.84 -8.57
CA ARG A 102 11.40 13.12 -9.85
C ARG A 102 12.78 12.49 -10.03
N GLY A 103 12.80 11.18 -10.31
CA GLY A 103 14.02 10.37 -10.46
C GLY A 103 14.59 9.84 -9.15
N ALA A 104 14.02 10.21 -8.00
CA ALA A 104 14.37 9.60 -6.72
C ALA A 104 13.82 8.17 -6.65
N VAL A 105 14.56 7.31 -5.95
CA VAL A 105 14.18 5.90 -5.72
C VAL A 105 14.24 5.58 -4.24
N GLY A 106 13.47 4.60 -3.79
CA GLY A 106 13.53 4.13 -2.42
C GLY A 106 12.41 3.16 -2.11
N PHE A 107 11.81 3.32 -0.93
CA PHE A 107 10.91 2.32 -0.37
C PHE A 107 9.62 2.95 0.16
N ARG A 108 8.54 2.19 -0.03
CA ARG A 108 7.22 2.39 0.56
C ARG A 108 7.01 1.30 1.60
N GLN A 109 6.68 1.70 2.82
CA GLN A 109 6.52 0.79 3.95
C GLN A 109 5.18 1.04 4.64
N PHE A 110 4.40 -0.01 4.87
CA PHE A 110 3.10 0.07 5.52
C PHE A 110 2.82 -1.14 6.39
N ARG A 111 2.01 -0.94 7.43
CA ARG A 111 1.40 -2.00 8.23
C ARG A 111 0.01 -1.55 8.69
N PRO A 112 -0.97 -2.46 8.83
CA PRO A 112 -2.27 -2.09 9.35
C PRO A 112 -2.16 -1.74 10.85
N VAL A 113 -2.87 -0.69 11.23
CA VAL A 113 -3.16 -0.35 12.63
C VAL A 113 -4.56 -0.82 12.97
N VAL A 114 -5.50 -0.58 12.06
CA VAL A 114 -6.84 -1.16 12.04
C VAL A 114 -7.04 -1.75 10.64
N PRO A 115 -7.19 -3.08 10.50
CA PRO A 115 -7.33 -3.73 9.20
C PRO A 115 -8.37 -3.05 8.31
N HIS A 116 -8.01 -2.81 7.05
CA HIS A 116 -8.81 -2.14 6.02
C HIS A 116 -9.40 -0.77 6.40
N LYS A 117 -8.88 -0.12 7.45
CA LYS A 117 -9.34 1.21 7.90
C LYS A 117 -8.19 2.20 8.09
N GLU A 118 -7.12 1.76 8.75
CA GLU A 118 -6.01 2.64 9.12
C GLU A 118 -4.67 1.92 9.02
N TYR A 119 -3.68 2.61 8.44
CA TYR A 119 -2.32 2.09 8.27
C TYR A 119 -1.28 3.07 8.83
N GLN A 120 -0.21 2.52 9.40
CA GLN A 120 1.01 3.28 9.69
C GLN A 120 1.97 3.10 8.53
N SER A 121 2.50 4.22 8.05
CA SER A 121 3.19 4.24 6.77
C SER A 121 4.33 5.23 6.69
N ASN A 122 5.36 4.84 5.94
CA ASN A 122 6.55 5.63 5.65
C ASN A 122 6.87 5.53 4.15
N ILE A 123 7.40 6.63 3.60
CA ILE A 123 7.96 6.67 2.25
C ILE A 123 9.32 7.32 2.37
N VAL A 124 10.37 6.60 1.97
CA VAL A 124 11.73 7.10 1.96
C VAL A 124 12.19 7.12 0.51
N LEU A 125 12.53 8.30 0.01
CA LEU A 125 13.09 8.49 -1.32
C LEU A 125 14.48 9.08 -1.21
N TYR A 126 15.37 8.61 -2.07
CA TYR A 126 16.73 9.09 -2.17
C TYR A 126 17.03 9.52 -3.61
N ARG A 127 17.65 10.68 -3.75
CA ARG A 127 18.15 11.24 -5.01
C ARG A 127 19.59 11.67 -4.79
N ARG A 128 20.47 11.25 -5.71
CA ARG A 128 21.86 11.72 -5.77
C ARG A 128 21.95 13.11 -6.36
#